data_AF-A0A2E1I0W6-F1
#
_entry.id   AF-A0A2E1I0W6-F1
#
_cell.length_a   1.000
_cell.length_b   1.000
_cell.length_c   1.000
_cell.angle_alpha   90.00
_cell.angle_beta   90.00
_cell.angle_gamma   90.00
#
_symmetry.space_group_name_H-M   'P 1'
#
loop_
_entity.id
_entity.type
_entity.pdbx_description
1 polymer ?
#
loop_
_entity_poly.entity_id
_entity_poly.type
_entity_poly.pdbx_seq_one_letter_code
_entity_poly.pdbx_strand_id
1 'polypeptide(L)' 'YALENHYDLYLLTDIDIPWVKDDLRDRPNNRMEMFLAFKKTLIKYKKPYVIVSGNLENRIKIAVFEIDKLLPKN' A
#
# COMPACT_ATOMS: atom_id res chain seq x y z
N TYR A 1 -4.34 -7.55 19.88
CA TYR A 1 -3.15 -6.74 19.56
C TYR A 1 -3.27 -5.87 18.30
N ALA A 2 -3.97 -6.27 17.23
CA ALA A 2 -4.07 -5.44 16.01
C ALA A 2 -4.66 -4.01 16.20
N LEU A 3 -5.50 -3.80 17.24
CA LEU A 3 -6.11 -2.50 17.54
C LEU A 3 -5.15 -1.53 18.25
N GLU A 4 -4.06 -2.02 18.83
CA GLU A 4 -3.07 -1.21 19.56
C GLU A 4 -1.97 -0.70 18.63
N ASN A 5 -1.90 -1.21 17.40
CA ASN A 5 -0.86 -0.83 16.45
C ASN A 5 -1.13 0.59 15.92
N HIS A 6 -0.14 1.46 16.10
CA HIS A 6 -0.07 2.76 15.45
C HIS A 6 0.88 2.68 14.24
N TYR A 7 0.47 3.27 13.13
CA TYR A 7 1.28 3.37 11.92
C TYR A 7 1.21 4.81 11.42
N ASP A 8 2.37 5.41 11.20
CA ASP A 8 2.50 6.78 10.68
C ASP A 8 2.14 6.86 9.18
N LEU A 9 2.33 5.76 8.44
CA LEU A 9 2.06 5.68 7.01
C LEU A 9 1.69 4.27 6.58
N TYR A 10 0.68 4.17 5.70
CA TYR A 10 0.33 2.96 4.98
C TYR A 10 0.76 3.07 3.51
N LEU A 11 1.49 2.06 3.01
CA LEU A 11 1.79 1.93 1.59
C LEU A 11 0.70 1.08 0.91
N LEU A 12 -0.18 1.72 0.16
CA LEU A 12 -1.22 1.02 -0.61
C LEU A 12 -0.69 0.66 -1.99
N THR A 13 -0.41 -0.62 -2.22
CA THR A 13 0.12 -1.08 -3.50
C THR A 13 -0.96 -1.18 -4.57
N ASP A 14 -0.71 -0.55 -5.72
CA ASP A 14 -1.62 -0.60 -6.86
C ASP A 14 -1.64 -1.99 -7.53
N ILE A 15 -2.65 -2.26 -8.33
CA ILE A 15 -2.93 -3.55 -8.98
C ILE A 15 -2.39 -3.63 -10.41
N ASP A 16 -1.67 -2.61 -10.87
CA ASP A 16 -1.09 -2.47 -12.22
C ASP A 16 0.02 -3.48 -12.55
N ILE A 17 0.51 -4.24 -11.57
CA ILE A 17 1.40 -5.38 -11.82
C ILE A 17 0.56 -6.60 -12.26
N PRO A 18 0.99 -7.35 -13.29
CA PRO A 18 0.35 -8.61 -13.66
C PRO A 18 0.19 -9.56 -12.47
N TRP A 19 -0.95 -10.24 -12.39
CA TRP A 19 -1.13 -11.28 -11.40
C TRP A 19 -0.30 -12.50 -11.81
N VAL A 20 0.48 -13.02 -10.88
CA VAL A 20 1.28 -14.23 -11.05
C VAL A 20 0.77 -15.24 -10.04
N LYS A 21 0.46 -16.46 -10.51
CA LYS A 21 0.06 -17.56 -9.65
C LYS A 21 1.19 -17.88 -8.69
N ASP A 22 0.91 -17.77 -7.42
CA ASP A 22 1.78 -18.07 -6.29
C ASP A 22 0.89 -18.67 -5.20
N ASP A 23 1.44 -19.55 -4.37
CA ASP A 23 0.67 -20.33 -3.40
C ASP A 23 0.01 -19.46 -2.32
N LEU A 24 0.42 -18.19 -2.19
CA LEU A 24 -0.10 -17.24 -1.19
C LEU A 24 -1.10 -16.24 -1.76
N ARG A 25 -1.29 -16.18 -3.08
CA ARG A 25 -2.09 -15.14 -3.74
C ARG A 25 -3.51 -15.60 -4.05
N ASP A 26 -4.46 -15.08 -3.29
CA ASP A 26 -5.88 -15.28 -3.54
C ASP A 26 -6.47 -14.27 -4.53
N ARG A 27 -7.65 -14.61 -5.09
CA ARG A 27 -8.58 -13.71 -5.82
C ARG A 27 -7.99 -12.96 -7.03
N PRO A 28 -7.57 -13.67 -8.10
CA PRO A 28 -7.04 -13.05 -9.32
C PRO A 28 -8.01 -12.06 -9.98
N ASN A 29 -9.32 -12.30 -9.88
CA ASN A 29 -10.35 -11.53 -10.59
C ASN A 29 -10.92 -10.34 -9.80
N ASN A 30 -10.70 -10.28 -8.48
CA ASN A 30 -11.28 -9.25 -7.60
C ASN A 30 -10.25 -8.24 -7.09
N ARG A 31 -9.12 -8.09 -7.79
CA ARG A 31 -8.02 -7.20 -7.36
C ARG A 31 -8.46 -5.75 -7.23
N MET A 32 -9.23 -5.23 -8.18
CA MET A 32 -9.74 -3.86 -8.16
C MET A 32 -10.73 -3.65 -7.01
N GLU A 33 -11.63 -4.60 -6.79
CA GLU A 33 -12.58 -4.55 -5.68
C GLU A 33 -11.84 -4.51 -4.33
N MET A 34 -10.82 -5.36 -4.17
CA MET A 34 -10.00 -5.42 -2.96
C MET A 34 -9.20 -4.12 -2.75
N PHE A 35 -8.56 -3.60 -3.81
CA PHE A 35 -7.86 -2.32 -3.76
C PHE A 35 -8.80 -1.19 -3.32
N LEU A 36 -10.00 -1.11 -3.90
CA LEU A 36 -11.00 -0.12 -3.52
C LEU A 36 -11.48 -0.31 -2.08
N ALA A 37 -11.65 -1.55 -1.61
CA ALA A 37 -12.03 -1.83 -0.23
C ALA A 37 -10.96 -1.33 0.77
N PHE A 38 -9.68 -1.59 0.50
CA PHE A 38 -8.57 -1.08 1.31
C PHE A 38 -8.49 0.44 1.27
N LYS A 39 -8.54 1.05 0.07
CA LYS A 39 -8.53 2.51 -0.10
C LYS A 39 -9.68 3.18 0.65
N LYS A 40 -10.90 2.67 0.51
CA LYS A 40 -12.09 3.18 1.22
C LYS A 40 -11.92 3.09 2.74
N THR A 41 -11.31 2.01 3.23
CA THR A 41 -11.06 1.81 4.66
C THR A 41 -10.05 2.83 5.20
N LEU A 42 -8.93 3.05 4.48
CA LEU A 42 -7.92 4.05 4.85
C LEU A 42 -8.54 5.46 4.91
N ILE A 43 -9.36 5.82 3.91
CA ILE A 43 -10.09 7.09 3.88
C ILE A 43 -11.08 7.20 5.05
N LYS A 44 -11.91 6.18 5.28
CA LYS A 44 -12.94 6.16 6.34
C LYS A 44 -12.33 6.42 7.71
N TYR A 45 -11.18 5.80 8.00
CA TYR A 45 -10.50 5.93 9.28
C TYR A 45 -9.41 7.01 9.30
N LYS A 46 -9.34 7.86 8.27
CA LYS A 46 -8.38 8.96 8.13
C LYS A 46 -6.92 8.50 8.36
N LYS A 47 -6.58 7.31 7.85
CA LYS A 47 -5.24 6.76 7.96
C LYS A 47 -4.34 7.40 6.91
N PRO A 48 -3.16 7.94 7.26
CA PRO A 48 -2.22 8.46 6.27
C PRO A 48 -1.78 7.34 5.33
N TYR A 49 -1.86 7.56 4.02
CA TYR A 49 -1.44 6.56 3.05
C TYR A 49 -0.90 7.20 1.77
N VAL A 50 -0.05 6.45 1.08
CA VAL A 50 0.38 6.74 -0.28
C VAL A 50 0.08 5.55 -1.18
N ILE A 51 -0.24 5.81 -2.44
CA ILE A 51 -0.36 4.77 -3.46
C ILE A 51 1.01 4.54 -4.09
N VAL A 52 1.44 3.28 -4.12
CA VAL A 52 2.69 2.85 -4.73
C VAL A 52 2.34 2.09 -6.01
N SER A 53 2.72 2.62 -7.17
CA SER A 53 2.37 2.11 -8.50
C SER A 53 3.56 2.17 -9.48
N GLY A 54 3.40 1.56 -10.65
CA GLY A 54 4.41 1.47 -11.70
C GLY A 54 5.32 0.24 -11.58
N ASN A 55 6.48 0.32 -12.25
CA ASN A 55 7.51 -0.72 -12.20
C ASN A 55 8.20 -0.76 -10.81
N LEU A 56 9.04 -1.78 -10.58
CA LEU A 56 9.72 -1.98 -9.31
C LEU A 56 10.51 -0.73 -8.85
N GLU A 57 11.23 -0.10 -9.77
CA GLU A 57 12.05 1.08 -9.49
C GLU A 57 11.20 2.26 -8.99
N ASN A 58 10.12 2.58 -9.71
CA ASN A 58 9.20 3.65 -9.32
C ASN A 58 8.55 3.37 -7.97
N ARG A 59 8.17 2.11 -7.72
CA ARG A 59 7.55 1.71 -6.46
C ARG A 59 8.48 1.88 -5.27
N ILE A 60 9.73 1.42 -5.40
CA ILE A 60 10.76 1.59 -4.37
C ILE A 60 11.02 3.07 -4.16
N LYS A 61 11.19 3.85 -5.25
CA LYS A 61 11.44 5.28 -5.17
C LYS A 61 10.35 6.04 -4.42
N ILE A 62 9.08 5.78 -4.72
CA ILE A 62 7.94 6.40 -4.02
C ILE A 62 7.93 5.99 -2.56
N ALA A 63 8.06 4.70 -2.26
CA ALA A 63 8.03 4.19 -0.89
C ALA A 63 9.15 4.79 -0.03
N VAL A 64 10.39 4.76 -0.52
CA VAL A 64 11.56 5.33 0.16
C VAL A 64 11.36 6.83 0.38
N PHE A 65 10.97 7.57 -0.67
CA PHE A 65 10.73 9.01 -0.56
C PHE A 65 9.68 9.38 0.49
N GLU A 66 8.57 8.64 0.58
CA GLU A 66 7.54 8.92 1.59
C GLU A 66 7.97 8.51 3.00
N ILE A 67 8.76 7.43 3.14
CA ILE A 67 9.31 7.01 4.44
C ILE A 67 10.37 8.01 4.93
N ASP A 68 11.25 8.48 4.05
CA ASP A 68 12.31 9.44 4.38
C ASP A 68 11.76 10.76 4.95
N LYS A 69 10.55 11.17 4.53
CA LYS A 69 9.86 12.34 5.10
C LYS A 69 9.47 12.17 6.57
N LEU A 70 9.32 10.93 7.04
CA LEU A 70 8.97 10.60 8.42
C LEU A 70 10.21 10.47 9.30
N LEU A 71 11.38 10.27 8.69
CA LEU A 71 12.63 10.15 9.43
C LEU A 71 13.10 11.53 9.91
N PRO A 72 13.74 11.60 11.10
CA PRO A 72 14.35 12.83 11.57
C PRO A 72 15.36 13.37 10.55
N LYS A 73 15.32 14.69 10.32
CA LYS A 73 16.40 15.37 9.60
C LYS A 73 17.52 15.65 10.60
N ASN A 74 18.66 14.99 10.41
CA ASN A 74 19.91 15.35 11.07
C ASN A 74 20.45 16.66 10.51
#